data_AF-A0A5A7TT83-F1
#
_entry.id   AF-A0A5A7TT83-F1
#
_cell.length_a   1.000
_cell.length_b   1.000
_cell.length_c   1.000
_cell.angle_alpha   90.00
_cell.angle_beta   90.00
_cell.angle_gamma   90.00
#
_symmetry.space_group_name_H-M   'P 1'
#
loop_
_entity.id
_entity.type
_entity.pdbx_description
1 polymer ?
#
loop_
_entity_poly.entity_id
_entity_poly.type
_entity_poly.pdbx_seq_one_letter_code
_entity_poly.pdbx_strand_id
1 'polypeptide(L)'
;MYGNLRLLRRRPTGHLPTKSWWERLLKAQPGLRDKVQLATKFGIQFLDGKFQINGEPAYVRAACEGSLKRLGVDCIDLYYQHRIDTKIPIEVTLKKLVEEGKIKYIGLSEASASTIRRAHAVHPITAVQIEWSLWSRDVEQHIIPTCRELGRIVAYSPLRRGFFIIGCQACRRFY
;
A
#
# COMPACT_ATOMS: atom_id res chain seq x y z
N MET A 1 0.39 -9.90 -11.18
CA MET A 1 -0.80 -9.36 -10.48
C MET A 1 -0.46 -9.22 -9.00
N TYR A 2 -0.33 -8.02 -8.41
CA TYR A 2 -0.20 -7.89 -6.96
C TYR A 2 -0.89 -6.63 -6.41
N GLY A 3 -1.71 -6.84 -5.36
CA GLY A 3 -2.41 -5.82 -4.59
C GLY A 3 -3.94 -5.92 -4.62
N ASN A 4 -4.54 -7.02 -4.15
CA ASN A 4 -6.00 -7.14 -4.04
C ASN A 4 -6.51 -6.75 -2.64
N LEU A 5 -7.45 -5.80 -2.61
CA LEU A 5 -8.61 -5.88 -1.71
C LEU A 5 -9.46 -7.08 -2.19
N ARG A 6 -9.86 -7.99 -1.28
CA ARG A 6 -10.63 -9.20 -1.64
C ARG A 6 -11.85 -9.34 -0.71
N LEU A 7 -13.04 -9.34 -1.29
CA LEU A 7 -14.26 -9.91 -0.69
C LEU A 7 -14.52 -11.26 -1.36
N LEU A 8 -14.66 -12.31 -0.55
CA LEU A 8 -14.87 -13.68 -0.99
C LEU A 8 -16.34 -13.86 -1.39
N ARG A 9 -16.63 -14.04 -2.68
CA ARG A 9 -17.84 -14.71 -3.14
C ARG A 9 -17.43 -15.90 -4.01
N ARG A 10 -17.90 -17.10 -3.66
CA ARG A 10 -17.67 -18.36 -4.39
C ARG A 10 -18.37 -18.34 -5.75
N ARG A 11 -17.66 -18.78 -6.80
CA ARG A 11 -18.05 -19.57 -8.01
C ARG A 11 -17.28 -19.10 -9.26
N PRO A 12 -17.32 -19.86 -10.37
CA PRO A 12 -16.64 -21.12 -10.65
C PRO A 12 -15.45 -20.88 -11.60
N THR A 13 -14.67 -21.95 -11.84
CA THR A 13 -13.50 -22.03 -12.72
C THR A 13 -13.64 -21.28 -14.05
N GLY A 14 -12.83 -20.23 -14.21
CA GLY A 14 -12.71 -19.46 -15.45
C GLY A 14 -11.62 -18.41 -15.28
N HIS A 15 -10.80 -18.24 -16.31
CA HIS A 15 -9.63 -17.36 -16.37
C HIS A 15 -9.85 -16.00 -15.66
N LEU A 16 -8.96 -15.64 -14.73
CA LEU A 16 -9.03 -14.37 -14.00
C LEU A 16 -8.95 -13.19 -15.00
N PRO A 17 -9.87 -12.20 -14.97
CA PRO A 17 -9.71 -11.02 -15.78
C PRO A 17 -8.44 -10.27 -15.35
N THR A 18 -7.60 -9.93 -16.32
CA THR A 18 -6.28 -9.31 -16.13
C THR A 18 -6.33 -7.87 -15.63
N LYS A 19 -7.52 -7.26 -15.56
CA LYS A 19 -7.74 -5.87 -15.12
C LYS A 19 -8.46 -5.83 -13.77
N SER A 20 -7.92 -5.05 -12.84
CA SER A 20 -8.57 -4.85 -11.54
C SER A 20 -9.93 -4.16 -11.70
N TRP A 21 -10.89 -4.45 -10.81
CA TRP A 21 -12.21 -3.82 -10.85
C TRP A 21 -12.15 -2.28 -10.79
N TRP A 22 -11.14 -1.74 -10.10
CA TRP A 22 -10.90 -0.29 -10.00
C TRP A 22 -10.51 0.34 -11.33
N GLU A 23 -9.68 -0.31 -12.14
CA GLU A 23 -9.35 0.17 -13.49
C GLU A 23 -10.60 0.28 -14.37
N ARG A 24 -11.52 -0.68 -14.22
CA ARG A 24 -12.79 -0.66 -14.96
C ARG A 24 -13.69 0.45 -14.47
N LEU A 25 -13.76 0.68 -13.15
CA LEU A 25 -14.60 1.71 -12.56
C LEU A 25 -14.17 3.12 -12.97
N LEU A 26 -12.88 3.44 -12.87
CA LEU A 26 -12.35 4.76 -13.27
C LEU A 26 -12.58 5.04 -14.75
N LYS A 27 -12.47 4.03 -15.62
CA LYS A 27 -12.74 4.17 -17.06
C LYS A 27 -14.23 4.29 -17.39
N ALA A 28 -15.10 3.65 -16.61
CA ALA A 28 -16.53 3.64 -16.85
C ALA A 28 -17.25 4.90 -16.35
N GLN A 29 -16.63 5.69 -15.46
CA GLN A 29 -17.24 6.88 -14.88
C GLN A 29 -16.34 8.12 -15.07
N PRO A 30 -16.49 8.84 -16.21
CA PRO A 30 -15.83 10.12 -16.43
C PRO A 30 -16.08 11.09 -15.26
N GLY A 31 -15.04 11.78 -14.80
CA GLY A 31 -15.10 12.71 -13.65
C GLY A 31 -15.09 12.05 -12.27
N LEU A 32 -15.10 10.71 -12.15
CA LEU A 32 -14.90 10.04 -10.85
C LEU A 32 -13.50 10.31 -10.28
N ARG A 33 -12.50 10.40 -11.15
CA ARG A 33 -11.09 10.63 -10.77
C ARG A 33 -10.93 11.89 -9.90
N ASP A 34 -11.67 12.96 -10.20
CA ASP A 34 -11.58 14.24 -9.47
C ASP A 34 -12.29 14.19 -8.11
N LYS A 35 -13.12 13.17 -7.88
CA LYS A 35 -13.92 12.98 -6.66
C LYS A 35 -13.31 11.97 -5.70
N VAL A 36 -12.21 11.32 -6.08
CA VAL A 36 -11.57 10.26 -5.28
C VAL A 36 -10.08 10.52 -5.09
N GLN A 37 -9.57 10.07 -3.94
CA GLN A 37 -8.13 10.01 -3.68
C GLN A 37 -7.63 8.60 -3.96
N LEU A 38 -6.69 8.47 -4.90
CA LEU A 38 -6.17 7.21 -5.39
C LEU A 38 -4.88 6.84 -4.67
N ALA A 39 -4.92 5.73 -3.92
CA ALA A 39 -3.76 5.15 -3.27
C ALA A 39 -3.36 3.82 -3.91
N THR A 40 -2.08 3.64 -4.23
CA THR A 40 -1.54 2.36 -4.73
C THR A 40 -0.12 2.12 -4.22
N LYS A 41 0.46 0.95 -4.52
CA LYS A 41 1.72 0.50 -3.91
C LYS A 41 2.64 -0.18 -4.92
N PHE A 42 3.94 -0.19 -4.62
CA PHE A 42 4.99 -0.91 -5.36
C PHE A 42 5.95 -1.64 -4.44
N GLY A 43 6.96 -2.29 -5.00
CA GLY A 43 8.09 -2.82 -4.23
C GLY A 43 8.05 -4.33 -4.02
N ILE A 44 7.01 -5.02 -4.51
CA ILE A 44 6.94 -6.49 -4.49
C ILE A 44 7.00 -6.99 -5.93
N GLN A 45 8.05 -7.74 -6.24
CA GLN A 45 8.21 -8.49 -7.48
C GLN A 45 8.00 -9.98 -7.24
N PHE A 46 7.56 -10.68 -8.27
CA PHE A 46 7.53 -12.14 -8.29
C PHE A 46 8.47 -12.61 -9.39
N LEU A 47 9.61 -13.15 -8.97
CA LEU A 47 10.69 -13.62 -9.84
C LEU A 47 11.01 -15.05 -9.43
N ASP A 48 11.10 -15.95 -10.40
CA ASP A 48 11.45 -17.36 -10.21
C ASP A 48 10.62 -18.07 -9.11
N GLY A 49 9.31 -17.83 -9.12
CA GLY A 49 8.39 -18.43 -8.15
C GLY A 49 8.44 -17.82 -6.74
N LYS A 50 9.24 -16.77 -6.52
CA LYS A 50 9.45 -16.15 -5.20
C LYS A 50 9.12 -14.67 -5.19
N PHE A 51 8.60 -14.23 -4.05
CA PHE A 51 8.43 -12.81 -3.78
C PHE A 51 9.76 -12.17 -3.40
N GLN A 52 10.06 -11.04 -4.01
CA GLN A 52 11.23 -10.24 -3.70
C GLN A 52 10.81 -8.79 -3.44
N ILE A 53 11.50 -8.16 -2.50
CA ILE A 53 11.37 -6.73 -2.24
C ILE A 53 12.37 -6.02 -3.16
N ASN A 54 11.91 -4.99 -3.86
CA ASN A 54 12.75 -4.24 -4.79
C ASN A 54 12.50 -2.73 -4.67
N GLY A 55 13.49 -2.03 -4.11
CA GLY A 55 13.55 -0.57 -4.01
C GLY A 55 14.42 0.11 -5.08
N GLU A 56 14.94 -0.61 -6.07
CA GLU A 56 15.85 -0.07 -7.09
C GLU A 56 15.20 1.09 -7.85
N PRO A 57 15.86 2.26 -7.98
CA PRO A 57 15.25 3.45 -8.57
C PRO A 57 14.63 3.23 -9.95
N ALA A 58 15.28 2.44 -10.79
CA ALA A 58 14.79 2.10 -12.13
C ALA A 58 13.49 1.27 -12.07
N TYR A 59 13.42 0.29 -11.15
CA TYR A 59 12.22 -0.51 -10.97
C TYR A 59 11.07 0.32 -10.40
N VAL A 60 11.34 1.16 -9.41
CA VAL A 60 10.32 2.01 -8.77
C VAL A 60 9.66 2.93 -9.79
N ARG A 61 10.46 3.55 -10.68
CA ARG A 61 9.96 4.35 -11.80
C ARG A 61 9.09 3.52 -12.75
N ALA A 62 9.59 2.38 -13.20
CA ALA A 62 8.84 1.50 -14.10
C ALA A 62 7.52 1.01 -13.48
N ALA A 63 7.51 0.74 -12.17
CA ALA A 63 6.31 0.35 -11.43
C ALA A 63 5.30 1.50 -11.32
N CYS A 64 5.78 2.74 -11.14
CA CYS A 64 4.95 3.94 -11.10
C CYS A 64 4.28 4.17 -12.46
N GLU A 65 5.07 4.23 -13.53
CA GLU A 65 4.59 4.44 -14.90
C GLU A 65 3.64 3.33 -15.35
N GLY A 66 3.96 2.07 -15.01
CA GLY A 66 3.05 0.96 -15.25
C GLY A 66 1.72 1.09 -14.49
N SER A 67 1.73 1.67 -13.29
CA SER A 67 0.51 1.92 -12.51
C SER A 67 -0.34 3.02 -13.12
N LEU A 68 0.27 4.15 -13.48
CA LEU A 68 -0.37 5.26 -14.18
C LEU A 68 -1.05 4.78 -15.47
N LYS A 69 -0.33 4.01 -16.30
CA LYS A 69 -0.86 3.44 -17.54
C LYS A 69 -2.05 2.50 -17.32
N ARG A 70 -1.98 1.60 -16.32
CA ARG A 70 -3.09 0.66 -16.04
C ARG A 70 -4.34 1.41 -15.58
N LEU A 71 -4.15 2.34 -14.65
CA LEU A 71 -5.23 3.13 -14.05
C LEU A 71 -5.78 4.18 -15.01
N GLY A 72 -5.01 4.57 -16.03
CA GLY A 72 -5.40 5.60 -17.00
C GLY A 72 -5.45 6.99 -16.37
N VAL A 73 -4.45 7.30 -15.51
CA VAL A 73 -4.36 8.58 -14.81
C VAL A 73 -2.94 9.12 -14.95
N ASP A 74 -2.80 10.45 -14.92
CA ASP A 74 -1.49 11.11 -15.02
C ASP A 74 -0.79 11.25 -13.67
N CYS A 75 -1.55 11.18 -12.58
CA CYS A 75 -1.03 11.35 -11.23
C CYS A 75 -1.73 10.43 -10.22
N ILE A 76 -0.93 9.78 -9.35
CA ILE A 76 -1.39 9.01 -8.18
C ILE A 76 -1.38 9.93 -6.96
N ASP A 77 -2.46 9.96 -6.18
CA ASP A 77 -2.49 10.84 -5.02
C ASP A 77 -1.57 10.34 -3.91
N LEU A 78 -1.58 9.04 -3.57
CA LEU A 78 -0.72 8.49 -2.52
C LEU A 78 -0.04 7.18 -2.97
N TYR A 79 1.29 7.20 -3.03
CA TYR A 79 2.08 6.07 -3.51
C TYR A 79 2.92 5.45 -2.40
N TYR A 80 2.67 4.16 -2.13
CA TYR A 80 3.32 3.43 -1.04
C TYR A 80 4.47 2.57 -1.53
N GLN A 81 5.61 2.61 -0.83
CA GLN A 81 6.48 1.43 -0.79
C GLN A 81 5.80 0.36 0.07
N HIS A 82 5.48 -0.79 -0.52
CA HIS A 82 4.67 -1.83 0.11
C HIS A 82 5.45 -2.61 1.18
N ARG A 83 6.75 -2.79 1.00
CA ARG A 83 7.67 -3.36 1.98
C ARG A 83 8.99 -2.63 1.89
N ILE A 84 9.58 -2.31 3.04
CA ILE A 84 10.86 -1.59 3.09
C ILE A 84 11.96 -2.50 2.54
N ASP A 85 12.65 -2.00 1.53
CA ASP A 85 13.90 -2.55 1.08
C ASP A 85 15.00 -2.09 2.04
N THR A 86 15.68 -3.03 2.70
CA THR A 86 16.73 -2.71 3.67
C THR A 86 18.06 -2.39 3.02
N LYS A 87 18.21 -2.65 1.71
CA LYS A 87 19.46 -2.43 0.97
C LYS A 87 19.50 -1.07 0.29
N ILE A 88 18.34 -0.51 -0.04
CA ILE A 88 18.23 0.67 -0.90
C ILE A 88 17.44 1.78 -0.19
N PRO A 89 18.05 2.95 0.04
CA PRO A 89 17.34 4.14 0.51
C PRO A 89 16.30 4.59 -0.54
N ILE A 90 15.01 4.38 -0.25
CA ILE A 90 13.93 4.62 -1.22
C ILE A 90 13.57 6.11 -1.36
N GLU A 91 13.99 6.92 -0.39
CA GLU A 91 13.43 8.24 -0.12
C GLU A 91 13.70 9.21 -1.27
N VAL A 92 14.92 9.15 -1.80
CA VAL A 92 15.39 10.00 -2.91
C VAL A 92 14.62 9.69 -4.18
N THR A 93 14.34 8.41 -4.44
CA THR A 93 13.60 7.98 -5.63
C THR A 93 12.15 8.45 -5.57
N LEU A 94 11.50 8.33 -4.41
CA LEU A 94 10.12 8.77 -4.25
C LEU A 94 9.98 10.28 -4.32
N LYS A 95 10.93 11.03 -3.74
CA LYS A 95 10.99 12.48 -3.89
C LYS A 95 11.02 12.90 -5.37
N LYS A 96 11.85 12.26 -6.20
CA LYS A 96 11.90 12.55 -7.65
C LYS A 96 10.57 12.32 -8.35
N LEU A 97 9.82 11.27 -7.98
CA LEU A 97 8.49 11.03 -8.56
C LEU A 97 7.46 12.10 -8.14
N VAL A 98 7.62 12.69 -6.96
CA VAL A 98 6.82 13.85 -6.53
C VAL A 98 7.17 15.08 -7.36
N GLU A 99 8.46 15.37 -7.52
CA GLU A 99 8.96 16.51 -8.31
C GLU A 99 8.53 16.43 -9.79
N GLU A 100 8.43 15.22 -10.34
CA GLU A 100 7.91 14.96 -11.69
C GLU A 100 6.38 15.04 -11.79
N GLY A 101 5.66 15.23 -10.68
CA GLY A 101 4.19 15.30 -10.65
C GLY A 101 3.49 13.96 -10.86
N LYS A 102 4.22 12.83 -10.94
CA LYS A 102 3.65 11.49 -11.12
C LYS A 102 2.90 11.00 -9.88
N ILE A 103 3.34 11.46 -8.70
CA ILE A 103 2.69 11.17 -7.42
C ILE A 103 2.55 12.47 -6.61
N LYS A 104 1.51 12.61 -5.77
CA LYS A 104 1.37 13.79 -4.89
C LYS A 104 1.98 13.56 -3.51
N TYR A 105 1.71 12.39 -2.93
CA TYR A 105 2.06 12.05 -1.57
C TYR A 105 2.80 10.72 -1.48
N ILE A 106 3.70 10.64 -0.51
CA ILE A 106 4.46 9.43 -0.22
C ILE A 106 3.85 8.71 0.97
N GLY A 107 3.68 7.40 0.81
CA GLY A 107 3.35 6.50 1.90
C GLY A 107 4.41 5.42 2.10
N LEU A 108 4.50 4.89 3.30
CA LEU A 108 5.32 3.71 3.61
C LEU A 108 4.44 2.63 4.23
N SER A 109 4.77 1.36 4.00
CA SER A 109 4.09 0.24 4.66
C SER A 109 5.09 -0.65 5.37
N GLU A 110 4.74 -1.09 6.59
CA GLU A 110 5.62 -1.91 7.42
C GLU A 110 6.99 -1.28 7.68
N ALA A 111 7.01 0.04 7.89
CA ALA A 111 8.24 0.78 8.15
C ALA A 111 8.51 0.91 9.66
N SER A 112 9.78 0.79 10.05
CA SER A 112 10.24 1.11 11.40
C SER A 112 10.16 2.62 11.67
N ALA A 113 10.10 3.00 12.95
CA ALA A 113 10.16 4.41 13.36
C ALA A 113 11.40 5.14 12.81
N SER A 114 12.56 4.47 12.82
CA SER A 114 13.82 5.01 12.26
C SER A 114 13.72 5.27 10.76
N THR A 115 13.13 4.33 10.00
CA THR A 115 12.88 4.49 8.56
C THR A 115 11.94 5.65 8.29
N ILE A 116 10.86 5.79 9.06
CA ILE A 116 9.89 6.88 8.91
C ILE A 116 10.56 8.24 9.12
N ARG A 117 11.34 8.40 10.20
CA ARG A 117 12.05 9.67 10.49
C ARG A 117 13.05 10.02 9.40
N ARG A 118 13.89 9.06 9.01
CA ARG A 118 14.88 9.22 7.95
C ARG A 118 14.23 9.61 6.62
N ALA A 119 13.11 8.98 6.30
CA ALA A 119 12.36 9.29 5.08
C ALA A 119 11.70 10.66 5.10
N HIS A 120 11.05 11.00 6.22
CA HIS A 120 10.39 12.29 6.39
C HIS A 120 11.37 13.46 6.30
N ALA A 121 12.63 13.28 6.75
CA ALA A 121 13.69 14.28 6.62
C ALA A 121 14.08 14.58 5.17
N VAL A 122 13.90 13.64 4.23
CA VAL A 122 14.17 13.84 2.80
C VAL A 122 12.96 14.43 2.09
N HIS A 123 11.77 13.88 2.37
CA HIS A 123 10.49 14.38 1.89
C HIS A 123 9.37 13.95 2.85
N PRO A 124 8.38 14.81 3.16
CA PRO A 124 7.29 14.46 4.06
C PRO A 124 6.60 13.14 3.70
N ILE A 125 6.49 12.24 4.69
CA ILE A 125 5.74 10.99 4.61
C ILE A 125 4.33 11.24 5.11
N THR A 126 3.36 11.14 4.20
CA THR A 126 1.96 11.48 4.47
C THR A 126 1.25 10.41 5.29
N ALA A 127 1.53 9.14 5.02
CA ALA A 127 0.86 8.03 5.68
C ALA A 127 1.75 6.80 5.83
N VAL A 128 1.61 6.13 6.97
CA VAL A 128 2.23 4.83 7.25
C VAL A 128 1.14 3.79 7.38
N GLN A 129 1.19 2.76 6.54
CA GLN A 129 0.30 1.61 6.62
C GLN A 129 0.93 0.49 7.44
N ILE A 130 0.28 0.11 8.54
CA ILE A 130 0.82 -0.86 9.51
C ILE A 130 -0.30 -1.77 10.03
N GLU A 131 0.03 -3.00 10.42
CA GLU A 131 -0.91 -3.84 11.16
C GLU A 131 -1.15 -3.24 12.54
N TRP A 132 -2.40 -2.90 12.84
CA TRP A 132 -2.78 -2.41 14.16
C TRP A 132 -4.20 -2.87 14.49
N SER A 133 -4.35 -3.59 15.60
CA SER A 133 -5.61 -4.15 16.06
C SER A 133 -5.59 -4.37 17.57
N LEU A 134 -6.69 -4.82 18.15
CA LEU A 134 -6.73 -5.25 19.55
C LEU A 134 -5.71 -6.35 19.88
N TRP A 135 -5.26 -7.10 18.87
CA TRP A 135 -4.30 -8.20 19.04
C TRP A 135 -2.85 -7.78 18.74
N SER A 136 -2.65 -6.95 17.73
CA SER A 136 -1.31 -6.53 17.26
C SER A 136 -1.08 -5.10 17.71
N ARG A 137 -0.43 -4.93 18.87
CA ARG A 137 -0.20 -3.64 19.55
C ARG A 137 1.27 -3.26 19.70
N ASP A 138 2.21 -4.10 19.24
CA ASP A 138 3.66 -3.84 19.35
C ASP A 138 4.07 -2.49 18.72
N VAL A 139 3.33 -2.05 17.72
CA VAL A 139 3.52 -0.78 17.00
C VAL A 139 3.30 0.46 17.89
N GLU A 140 2.59 0.33 19.02
CA GLU A 140 2.24 1.45 19.91
C GLU A 140 3.43 2.03 20.66
N GLN A 141 4.49 1.26 20.86
CA GLN A 141 5.68 1.73 21.59
C GLN A 141 6.47 2.78 20.81
N HIS A 142 6.59 2.59 19.48
CA HIS A 142 7.54 3.38 18.68
C HIS A 142 6.96 3.92 17.37
N ILE A 143 6.12 3.15 16.68
CA ILE A 143 5.60 3.53 15.35
C ILE A 143 4.44 4.50 15.48
N ILE A 144 3.47 4.22 16.35
CA ILE A 144 2.29 5.09 16.55
C ILE A 144 2.69 6.49 17.05
N PRO A 145 3.58 6.65 18.06
CA PRO A 145 4.05 7.97 18.48
C PRO A 145 4.77 8.72 17.36
N THR A 146 5.64 8.04 16.61
CA THR A 146 6.36 8.63 15.48
C THR A 146 5.40 9.10 14.38
N CYS A 147 4.36 8.32 14.09
CA CYS A 147 3.36 8.72 13.10
C CYS A 147 2.47 9.86 13.60
N ARG A 148 2.19 9.98 14.91
CA ARG A 148 1.47 11.14 15.46
C ARG A 148 2.25 12.44 15.24
N GLU A 149 3.56 12.38 15.35
CA GLU A 149 4.46 13.52 15.16
C GLU A 149 4.62 13.87 13.67
N LEU A 150 4.85 12.86 12.81
CA LEU A 150 5.36 13.09 11.45
C LEU A 150 4.39 12.75 10.32
N GLY A 151 3.22 12.16 10.60
CA GLY A 151 2.34 11.70 9.52
C GLY A 151 0.96 11.25 9.98
N ARG A 152 0.42 10.23 9.30
CA ARG A 152 -0.86 9.60 9.63
C ARG A 152 -0.72 8.08 9.58
N ILE A 153 -1.61 7.38 10.26
CA ILE A 153 -1.64 5.92 10.32
C ILE A 153 -2.79 5.42 9.46
N VAL A 154 -2.53 4.38 8.67
CA VAL A 154 -3.55 3.61 7.96
C VAL A 154 -3.46 2.17 8.46
N ALA A 155 -4.31 1.81 9.42
CA ALA A 155 -4.33 0.45 9.95
C ALA A 155 -4.85 -0.55 8.91
N TYR A 156 -4.17 -1.69 8.77
CA TYR A 156 -4.74 -2.85 8.09
C TYR A 156 -4.92 -4.02 9.05
N SER A 157 -5.78 -4.97 8.67
CA SER A 157 -6.23 -6.07 9.52
C SER A 157 -6.77 -5.65 10.91
N PRO A 158 -7.55 -4.55 11.05
CA PRO A 158 -8.00 -4.09 12.37
C PRO A 158 -8.89 -5.11 13.08
N LEU A 159 -9.57 -6.00 12.34
CA LEU A 159 -10.40 -7.10 12.87
C LEU A 159 -9.67 -8.46 12.87
N ARG A 160 -8.34 -8.45 12.88
CA ARG A 160 -7.47 -9.64 12.88
C ARG A 160 -7.92 -10.69 11.86
N ARG A 161 -7.93 -10.30 10.58
CA ARG A 161 -8.30 -11.18 9.45
C ARG A 161 -9.65 -11.91 9.65
N GLY A 162 -10.59 -11.30 10.38
CA GLY A 162 -11.92 -11.84 10.63
C GLY A 162 -12.10 -12.57 11.97
N PHE A 163 -11.09 -12.62 12.82
CA PHE A 163 -11.21 -13.21 14.17
C PHE A 163 -12.24 -12.47 15.03
N PHE A 164 -12.27 -11.13 14.93
CA PHE A 164 -13.17 -10.28 15.72
C PHE A 164 -14.51 -9.99 15.02
N ILE A 165 -14.89 -10.80 14.02
CA ILE A 165 -16.21 -10.71 13.39
C ILE A 165 -17.13 -11.72 14.05
N ILE A 166 -18.37 -11.32 14.35
CA ILE A 166 -19.42 -12.20 14.87
C ILE A 166 -19.58 -13.40 13.92
N GLY A 167 -19.55 -14.61 14.47
CA GLY A 167 -19.70 -15.85 13.70
C GLY A 167 -18.40 -16.48 13.20
N CYS A 168 -17.24 -15.99 13.62
CA CYS A 168 -15.96 -16.65 13.34
C CYS A 168 -15.94 -18.08 13.95
N GLN A 169 -15.84 -19.11 13.09
CA GLN A 169 -15.82 -20.51 13.50
C GLN A 169 -14.62 -20.85 14.41
N ALA A 170 -13.51 -20.13 14.29
CA ALA A 170 -12.33 -20.30 15.15
C ALA A 170 -12.58 -19.84 16.60
N CYS A 171 -13.45 -18.84 16.83
CA CYS A 171 -13.82 -18.40 18.17
C CYS A 171 -14.80 -19.35 18.88
N ARG A 172 -15.50 -20.23 18.13
CA ARG A 172 -16.45 -21.21 18.71
C ARG A 172 -15.78 -22.37 19.44
N ARG A 173 -14.45 -22.46 19.44
CA ARG A 173 -13.69 -23.46 20.21
C ARG A 173 -13.25 -22.96 21.59
N PHE A 174 -13.53 -21.70 21.92
CA PHE A 174 -13.16 -21.08 23.20
C PHE A 174 -14.38 -20.83 24.12
N TYR A 175 -15.57 -21.30 23.72
CA TYR A 175 -16.78 -21.31 24.53
C TYR A 175 -17.40 -22.71 24.49
#